data_AF-A0A2G9YBE1-F1
#
_entry.id   AF-A0A2G9YBE1-F1
#
_cell.length_a   1.000
_cell.length_b   1.000
_cell.length_c   1.000
_cell.angle_alpha   90.00
_cell.angle_beta   90.00
_cell.angle_gamma   90.00
#
_symmetry.space_group_name_H-M   'P 1'
#
loop_
_entity.id
_entity.type
_entity.pdbx_description
1 polymer ?
#
loop_
_entity_poly.entity_id
_entity_poly.type
_entity_poly.pdbx_seq_one_letter_code
_entity_poly.pdbx_strand_id
1 'polypeptide(L)'
;MKGLVKEARRLGAKLVVVHGETVAEPVVSGTNRIGLESGIDILAHPGLISEEDFRFAKKAGVRLEISAREGHCLTNGHLVQ
;
A
#
# COMPACT_ATOMS: atom_id res chain seq x y z
N MET A 1 5.45 1.49 11.71
CA MET A 1 5.37 0.52 10.59
C MET A 1 6.73 -0.09 10.23
N LYS A 2 7.81 0.69 10.02
CA LYS A 2 9.17 0.17 9.72
C LYS A 2 9.64 -0.97 10.64
N GLY A 3 9.47 -0.80 11.96
CA GLY A 3 9.79 -1.85 12.94
C GLY A 3 8.96 -3.12 12.78
N LEU A 4 7.67 -2.99 12.43
CA LEU A 4 6.76 -4.13 12.25
C LEU A 4 7.09 -4.93 10.99
N VAL A 5 7.43 -4.26 9.88
CA VAL A 5 7.84 -4.96 8.65
C VAL A 5 9.13 -5.73 8.88
N LYS A 6 10.13 -5.10 9.51
CA LYS A 6 11.39 -5.78 9.87
C LYS A 6 11.15 -6.97 10.77
N GLU A 7 10.28 -6.82 11.77
CA GLU A 7 9.93 -7.90 12.70
C GLU A 7 9.19 -9.04 12.00
N ALA A 8 8.22 -8.74 11.14
CA ALA A 8 7.51 -9.75 10.35
C ALA A 8 8.49 -10.58 9.51
N ARG A 9 9.47 -9.93 8.86
CA ARG A 9 10.53 -10.63 8.12
C ARG A 9 11.41 -11.48 9.02
N ARG A 10 11.80 -10.97 10.19
CA ARG A 10 12.58 -11.71 11.19
C ARG A 10 11.85 -12.98 11.64
N LEU A 11 10.53 -12.92 11.77
CA LEU A 11 9.66 -14.06 12.10
C LEU A 11 9.38 -14.99 10.91
N GLY A 12 9.96 -14.73 9.73
CA GLY A 12 9.91 -15.62 8.58
C GLY A 12 8.87 -15.24 7.52
N ALA A 13 8.19 -14.09 7.64
CA ALA A 13 7.23 -13.66 6.63
C ALA A 13 7.89 -13.49 5.25
N LYS A 14 7.39 -14.25 4.26
CA LYS A 14 7.86 -14.20 2.86
C LYS A 14 7.17 -13.11 2.05
N LEU A 15 5.99 -12.69 2.49
CA LEU A 15 5.23 -11.59 1.92
C LEU A 15 4.72 -10.68 3.06
N VAL A 16 4.79 -9.37 2.86
CA VAL A 16 4.25 -8.34 3.76
C VAL A 16 3.38 -7.41 2.94
N VAL A 17 2.08 -7.41 3.26
CA VAL A 17 1.07 -6.57 2.63
C VAL A 17 0.61 -5.54 3.66
N VAL A 18 0.43 -4.30 3.22
CA VAL A 18 -0.17 -3.24 4.04
C VAL A 18 -1.49 -2.83 3.41
N HIS A 19 -2.53 -2.79 4.22
CA HIS A 19 -3.79 -2.13 3.90
C HIS A 19 -3.53 -0.63 3.69
N GLY A 20 -3.66 -0.16 2.45
CA GLY A 20 -3.46 1.24 2.11
C GLY A 20 -4.62 2.11 2.51
N GLU A 21 -4.45 3.42 2.34
CA GLU A 21 -5.55 4.37 2.49
C GLU A 21 -6.65 4.07 1.48
N THR A 22 -7.90 4.29 1.86
CA THR A 22 -9.07 3.92 1.06
C THR A 22 -10.16 4.96 1.25
N VAL A 23 -11.07 5.03 0.28
CA VAL A 23 -12.31 5.84 0.39
C VAL A 23 -13.44 5.09 1.12
N ALA A 24 -13.26 3.80 1.40
CA ALA A 24 -14.29 2.93 1.95
C ALA A 24 -14.35 2.91 3.49
N GLU A 25 -13.25 3.20 4.19
CA GLU A 25 -13.18 3.21 5.65
C GLU A 25 -12.09 4.16 6.17
N PRO A 26 -12.13 4.57 7.46
CA PRO A 26 -11.11 5.44 8.01
C PRO A 26 -9.74 4.76 8.11
N VAL A 27 -8.73 5.40 7.51
CA VAL A 27 -7.31 5.06 7.63
C VAL A 27 -6.54 6.35 7.94
N VAL A 28 -5.49 6.24 8.77
CA VAL A 28 -4.67 7.39 9.15
C VAL A 28 -3.95 7.95 7.93
N SER A 29 -4.00 9.27 7.73
CA SER A 29 -3.29 9.94 6.65
C SER A 29 -1.76 9.72 6.73
N GLY A 30 -1.14 9.49 5.58
CA GLY A 30 0.28 9.14 5.44
C GLY A 30 0.56 7.64 5.55
N THR A 31 -0.46 6.79 5.72
CA THR A 31 -0.27 5.33 5.85
C THR A 31 0.38 4.75 4.59
N ASN A 32 -0.03 5.21 3.40
CA ASN A 32 0.56 4.80 2.14
C ASN A 32 2.08 5.04 2.11
N ARG A 33 2.51 6.29 2.24
CA ARG A 33 3.94 6.67 2.28
C ARG A 33 4.73 5.87 3.33
N ILE A 34 4.23 5.80 4.56
CA ILE A 34 4.92 5.09 5.65
C ILE A 34 5.03 3.59 5.33
N GLY A 35 3.99 2.99 4.75
CA GLY A 35 4.00 1.60 4.30
C GLY A 35 5.06 1.36 3.23
N LEU A 36 5.09 2.19 2.19
CA LEU A 36 6.08 2.13 1.12
C LEU A 36 7.51 2.25 1.65
N GLU A 37 7.78 3.25 2.49
CA GLU A 37 9.10 3.44 3.10
C GLU A 37 9.51 2.30 4.05
N SER A 38 8.58 1.46 4.46
CA SER A 38 8.84 0.34 5.36
C SER A 38 9.33 -0.93 4.65
N GLY A 39 9.38 -0.95 3.32
CA GLY A 39 9.87 -2.10 2.55
C GLY A 39 8.88 -3.27 2.48
N ILE A 40 7.60 -2.94 2.34
CA ILE A 40 6.51 -3.90 2.09
C ILE A 40 6.57 -4.43 0.66
N ASP A 41 5.86 -5.53 0.35
CA ASP A 41 5.81 -6.05 -1.03
C ASP A 41 4.63 -5.49 -1.82
N ILE A 42 3.49 -5.32 -1.14
CA ILE A 42 2.22 -4.90 -1.75
C ILE A 42 1.56 -3.86 -0.85
N LEU A 43 1.15 -2.74 -1.45
CA LEU A 43 0.22 -1.80 -0.86
C LEU A 43 -1.19 -2.12 -1.39
N ALA A 44 -2.04 -2.65 -0.52
CA ALA A 44 -3.39 -3.08 -0.86
C ALA A 44 -4.32 -1.87 -1.03
N HIS A 45 -5.11 -1.89 -2.11
CA HIS A 45 -6.10 -0.87 -2.52
C HIS A 45 -5.78 0.57 -2.05
N PRO A 46 -4.70 1.20 -2.54
CA PRO A 46 -4.12 2.43 -1.97
C PRO A 46 -4.96 3.71 -2.14
N GLY A 47 -6.22 3.59 -2.56
CA GLY A 47 -7.13 4.71 -2.66
C GLY A 47 -6.69 5.72 -3.70
N LEU A 48 -6.86 7.00 -3.37
CA LEU A 48 -6.37 8.13 -4.17
C LEU A 48 -4.89 8.42 -3.85
N ILE A 49 -4.04 7.41 -4.06
CA ILE A 49 -2.59 7.53 -3.84
C ILE A 49 -2.01 8.74 -4.58
N SER A 50 -1.08 9.46 -3.96
CA SER A 50 -0.43 10.61 -4.59
C SER A 50 0.50 10.16 -5.72
N GLU A 51 0.70 11.03 -6.72
CA GLU A 51 1.67 10.81 -7.80
C GLU A 51 3.11 10.59 -7.26
N GLU A 52 3.44 11.26 -6.16
CA GLU A 52 4.74 11.11 -5.50
C GLU A 52 4.89 9.71 -4.89
N ASP A 53 3.87 9.23 -4.16
CA ASP A 53 3.84 7.90 -3.57
C ASP A 53 3.83 6.82 -4.66
N PHE A 54 3.12 7.04 -5.77
CA PHE A 54 3.10 6.14 -6.92
C PHE A 54 4.51 5.95 -7.51
N ARG A 55 5.21 7.06 -7.78
CA ARG A 55 6.60 7.03 -8.28
C ARG A 55 7.55 6.38 -7.27
N PHE A 56 7.34 6.64 -5.98
CA PHE A 56 8.13 6.01 -4.92
C PHE A 56 7.91 4.49 -4.89
N ALA A 57 6.65 4.02 -4.97
CA ALA A 57 6.32 2.59 -5.01
C ALA A 57 7.03 1.89 -6.17
N LYS A 58 7.00 2.49 -7.37
CA LYS A 58 7.72 2.01 -8.55
C LYS A 58 9.23 1.91 -8.30
N LYS A 59 9.84 2.95 -7.73
CA LYS A 59 11.28 2.97 -7.40
C LYS A 59 11.65 1.93 -6.35
N ALA A 60 10.79 1.72 -5.36
CA ALA A 60 10.98 0.77 -4.27
C ALA A 60 10.63 -0.68 -4.64
N GLY A 61 10.08 -0.93 -5.83
CA GLY A 61 9.66 -2.26 -6.27
C GLY A 61 8.41 -2.78 -5.55
N VAL A 62 7.62 -1.89 -4.95
CA VAL A 62 6.37 -2.22 -4.26
C VAL A 62 5.23 -2.28 -5.27
N ARG A 63 4.41 -3.34 -5.21
CA ARG A 63 3.23 -3.49 -6.07
C ARG A 63 2.05 -2.75 -5.47
N LEU A 64 1.22 -2.16 -6.32
CA LEU A 64 -0.06 -1.57 -5.94
C LEU A 64 -1.18 -2.52 -6.34
N GLU A 65 -2.09 -2.80 -5.43
CA GLU A 65 -3.20 -3.72 -5.69
C GLU A 65 -4.35 -3.00 -6.40
N ILE A 66 -4.83 -3.62 -7.49
CA ILE A 66 -6.17 -3.40 -8.04
C ILE A 66 -7.11 -4.37 -7.34
N SER A 67 -8.16 -3.85 -6.68
CA SER A 67 -9.01 -4.67 -5.83
C SER A 67 -10.39 -4.88 -6.45
N ALA A 68 -10.92 -6.10 -6.33
CA ALA A 68 -12.32 -6.41 -6.64
C ALA A 68 -13.24 -6.25 -5.41
N ARG A 69 -12.68 -5.91 -4.25
CA ARG A 69 -13.46 -5.74 -3.00
C ARG A 69 -14.34 -4.51 -3.12
N GLU A 70 -15.62 -4.70 -2.83
CA GLU A 70 -16.63 -3.63 -2.76
C GLU A 70 -16.12 -2.47 -1.88
N GLY A 71 -16.30 -1.24 -2.35
CA GLY A 71 -15.75 -0.03 -1.74
C GLY A 71 -14.31 0.26 -2.16
N HIS A 72 -13.38 -0.66 -1.95
CA HIS A 72 -11.97 -0.48 -2.31
C HIS A 72 -11.74 -0.33 -3.81
N CYS A 73 -12.55 -1.04 -4.61
CA CYS A 73 -12.46 -1.02 -6.07
C CYS A 73 -12.79 0.35 -6.69
N LEU A 74 -13.43 1.26 -5.96
CA LEU A 74 -13.90 2.56 -6.46
C LEU A 74 -12.75 3.45 -6.97
N THR A 75 -11.53 3.20 -6.51
CA THR A 75 -10.34 3.98 -6.89
C THR A 75 -9.43 3.26 -7.90
N ASN A 76 -9.81 2.08 -8.40
CA ASN A 76 -8.99 1.32 -9.36
C ASN A 76 -8.63 2.15 -10.60
N GLY A 77 -9.55 2.96 -11.12
CA GLY A 77 -9.32 3.83 -12.29
C GLY A 77 -8.25 4.90 -12.07
N HIS A 78 -7.93 5.25 -10.82
CA HIS A 78 -6.81 6.12 -10.47
C HIS A 78 -5.45 5.41 -10.61
N LEU A 79 -5.43 4.07 -10.56
CA LEU A 79 -4.22 3.27 -10.57
C LEU A 79 -3.82 2.74 -11.97
N VAL A 80 -4.77 2.63 -12.91
CA VAL A 80 -4.57 1.96 -14.22
C VAL A 80 -4.70 2.89 -15.44
N GLN A 81 -4.29 4.15 -15.32
CA GLN A 81 -4.32 5.10 -16.44
C GLN A 81 -3.26 4.83 -17.51
#